data_AF-A0A920LJ40-F1
#
_entry.id   AF-A0A920LJ40-F1
#
_cell.length_a   1.000
_cell.length_b   1.000
_cell.length_c   1.000
_cell.angle_alpha   90.00
_cell.angle_beta   90.00
_cell.angle_gamma   90.00
#
_symmetry.space_group_name_H-M   'P 1'
#
loop_
_entity.id
_entity.type
_entity.pdbx_description
1 polymer ?
#
loop_
_entity_poly.entity_id
_entity_poly.type
_entity_poly.pdbx_seq_one_letter_code
_entity_poly.pdbx_strand_id
1 'polypeptide(L)'
;MFPIKCALRHGYNHHIPRLMVISNIMNLCEIDPKHIYKWFMEMYIDSSEWVMVPNVFGMATYSDGGLMSTKPYTCGSNYILKMSNYPKGEWCDIVDGLYWRFTEKNIDFYKSNPRLSFLHRTLDKNPKRGVIFFLKLKNFISNNTQERRKNLQNLQKAIYVERVEKTGEMFFFCSERGQKK
;
A
#
# COMPACT_ATOMS: atom_id res chain seq x y z
N MET A 1 -8.66 -14.41 11.25
CA MET A 1 -8.99 -14.47 9.80
C MET A 1 -8.47 -13.19 9.15
N PHE A 2 -7.76 -13.27 8.02
CA PHE A 2 -7.16 -12.08 7.39
C PHE A 2 -8.22 -11.06 6.95
N PRO A 3 -8.02 -9.74 7.17
CA PRO A 3 -9.04 -8.71 6.91
C PRO A 3 -9.51 -8.67 5.46
N ILE A 4 -8.64 -8.98 4.49
CA ILE A 4 -9.00 -9.03 3.07
C ILE A 4 -9.99 -10.17 2.79
N LYS A 5 -9.79 -11.35 3.41
CA LYS A 5 -10.72 -12.49 3.26
C LYS A 5 -12.07 -12.19 3.88
N CYS A 6 -12.12 -11.45 4.99
CA CYS A 6 -13.36 -11.01 5.60
C CYS A 6 -14.12 -10.02 4.70
N ALA A 7 -13.42 -9.04 4.12
CA ALA A 7 -14.00 -8.10 3.17
C ALA A 7 -14.57 -8.81 1.93
N LEU A 8 -13.82 -9.75 1.33
CA LEU A 8 -14.31 -10.51 0.17
C LEU A 8 -15.53 -11.38 0.46
N ARG A 9 -15.62 -11.95 1.67
CA ARG A 9 -16.71 -12.87 2.03
C ARG A 9 -17.97 -12.16 2.50
N HIS A 10 -17.81 -11.09 3.27
CA HIS A 10 -18.92 -10.46 3.99
C HIS A 10 -19.16 -9.01 3.58
N GLY A 11 -18.29 -8.41 2.76
CA GLY A 11 -18.35 -6.97 2.43
C GLY A 11 -18.19 -6.07 3.66
N TYR A 12 -17.62 -6.59 4.76
CA TYR A 12 -17.56 -5.91 6.03
C TYR A 12 -16.32 -6.29 6.85
N ASN A 13 -15.74 -5.28 7.51
CA ASN A 13 -14.73 -5.40 8.56
C ASN A 13 -15.06 -4.38 9.66
N HIS A 14 -14.63 -4.65 10.90
CA HIS A 14 -14.61 -3.61 11.93
C HIS A 14 -13.59 -2.51 11.58
N HIS A 15 -13.75 -1.33 12.19
CA HIS A 15 -12.95 -0.13 11.89
C HIS A 15 -11.43 -0.33 12.05
N ILE A 16 -10.97 -0.93 13.14
CA ILE A 16 -9.52 -1.11 13.42
C ILE A 16 -8.80 -1.92 12.32
N PRO A 17 -9.30 -3.10 11.88
CA PRO A 17 -8.71 -3.81 10.75
C PRO A 17 -8.65 -3.00 9.44
N ARG A 18 -9.65 -2.14 9.18
CA ARG A 18 -9.65 -1.26 7.99
C ARG A 18 -8.49 -0.28 8.07
N LEU A 19 -8.38 0.45 9.19
CA LEU A 19 -7.39 1.51 9.38
C LEU A 19 -5.98 0.98 9.60
N MET A 20 -5.78 0.13 10.61
CA MET A 20 -4.44 -0.23 11.11
C MET A 20 -3.80 -1.42 10.38
N VAL A 21 -4.58 -2.17 9.60
CA VAL A 21 -4.05 -3.30 8.83
C VAL A 21 -4.09 -2.98 7.34
N ILE A 22 -5.28 -2.82 6.76
CA ILE A 22 -5.42 -2.66 5.30
C ILE A 22 -4.86 -1.31 4.86
N SER A 23 -5.42 -0.21 5.36
CA SER A 23 -5.01 1.14 4.98
C SER A 23 -3.56 1.42 5.34
N ASN A 24 -3.11 1.03 6.54
CA ASN A 24 -1.71 1.17 6.94
C ASN A 24 -0.77 0.47 5.95
N ILE A 25 -1.01 -0.79 5.57
CA ILE A 25 -0.16 -1.49 4.60
C ILE A 25 -0.21 -0.81 3.22
N MET A 26 -1.40 -0.40 2.76
CA MET A 26 -1.53 0.30 1.47
C MET A 26 -0.76 1.63 1.46
N ASN A 27 -0.83 2.39 2.56
CA ASN A 27 -0.13 3.66 2.72
C ASN A 27 1.39 3.46 2.80
N LEU A 28 1.85 2.45 3.56
CA LEU A 28 3.27 2.09 3.65
C LEU A 28 3.85 1.60 2.32
N CYS A 29 3.01 1.01 1.46
CA CYS A 29 3.35 0.66 0.09
C CYS A 29 3.28 1.85 -0.90
N GLU A 30 2.97 3.05 -0.41
CA GLU A 30 2.87 4.28 -1.21
C GLU A 30 1.88 4.17 -2.37
N ILE A 31 0.78 3.44 -2.15
CA ILE A 31 -0.31 3.36 -3.11
C ILE A 31 -1.00 4.72 -3.18
N ASP A 32 -1.27 5.19 -4.39
CA ASP A 32 -1.98 6.45 -4.61
C ASP A 32 -3.32 6.45 -3.84
N PRO A 33 -3.61 7.47 -3.01
CA PRO A 33 -4.81 7.53 -2.19
C PRO A 33 -6.13 7.36 -2.96
N LYS A 34 -6.19 7.74 -4.24
CA LYS A 34 -7.38 7.55 -5.10
C LYS A 34 -7.63 6.07 -5.38
N HIS A 35 -6.59 5.26 -5.51
CA HIS A 35 -6.72 3.82 -5.68
C HIS A 35 -7.15 3.15 -4.37
N ILE A 36 -6.64 3.63 -3.24
CA ILE A 36 -7.08 3.17 -1.91
C ILE A 36 -8.57 3.48 -1.75
N TYR A 37 -8.98 4.72 -2.04
CA TYR A 37 -10.38 5.14 -1.99
C TYR A 37 -11.28 4.25 -2.85
N LYS A 38 -10.92 4.03 -4.11
CA LYS A 38 -11.66 3.16 -5.01
C LYS A 38 -11.80 1.74 -4.46
N TRP A 39 -10.72 1.17 -3.91
CA TRP A 39 -10.76 -0.16 -3.32
C TRP A 39 -11.72 -0.23 -2.11
N PHE A 40 -11.70 0.78 -1.23
CA PHE A 40 -12.63 0.84 -0.10
C PHE A 40 -14.09 1.01 -0.54
N MET A 41 -14.34 1.76 -1.61
CA MET A 41 -15.67 1.89 -2.21
C MET A 41 -16.19 0.58 -2.82
N GLU A 42 -15.32 -0.21 -3.45
CA GLU A 42 -15.72 -1.46 -4.10
C GLU A 42 -15.91 -2.63 -3.11
N MET A 43 -15.22 -2.62 -1.97
CA MET A 43 -15.12 -3.79 -1.09
C MET A 43 -16.07 -3.78 0.10
N TYR A 44 -16.69 -2.65 0.42
CA TYR A 44 -17.51 -2.49 1.62
C TYR A 44 -18.93 -2.07 1.31
N ILE A 45 -19.90 -2.71 1.95
CA ILE A 45 -21.33 -2.41 1.78
C ILE A 45 -21.72 -1.05 2.39
N ASP A 46 -20.98 -0.61 3.40
CA ASP A 46 -21.19 0.65 4.12
C ASP A 46 -20.35 1.80 3.52
N SER A 47 -19.90 1.63 2.28
CA SER A 47 -19.14 2.65 1.58
C SER A 47 -20.06 3.69 0.95
N SER A 48 -19.75 4.95 1.21
CA SER A 48 -20.40 6.12 0.62
C SER A 48 -19.37 7.23 0.58
N GLU A 49 -19.45 8.10 -0.43
CA GLU A 49 -18.41 9.10 -0.68
C GLU A 49 -18.15 9.99 0.55
N TRP A 50 -19.21 10.48 1.17
CA TRP A 50 -19.14 11.34 2.37
C TRP A 50 -18.49 10.65 3.58
N VAL A 51 -18.54 9.31 3.66
CA VAL A 51 -17.86 8.53 4.70
C VAL A 51 -16.42 8.25 4.30
N MET A 52 -16.20 7.79 3.07
CA MET A 52 -14.90 7.25 2.66
C MET A 52 -13.89 8.36 2.37
N VAL A 53 -14.31 9.55 1.92
CA VAL A 53 -13.40 10.67 1.69
C VAL A 53 -12.61 11.05 2.96
N PRO A 54 -13.25 11.39 4.10
CA PRO A 54 -12.51 11.77 5.31
C PRO A 54 -11.74 10.59 5.94
N ASN A 55 -12.28 9.37 5.84
CA ASN A 55 -11.63 8.18 6.38
C ASN A 55 -10.36 7.81 5.59
N VAL A 56 -10.41 7.86 4.25
CA VAL A 56 -9.30 7.45 3.39
C VAL A 56 -8.26 8.57 3.24
N PHE A 57 -8.69 9.76 2.83
CA PHE A 57 -7.74 10.85 2.55
C PHE A 57 -7.20 11.48 3.84
N GLY A 58 -8.04 11.62 4.87
CA GLY A 58 -7.63 12.14 6.17
C GLY A 58 -6.94 11.10 7.04
N MET A 59 -7.71 10.18 7.63
CA MET A 59 -7.19 9.30 8.67
C MET A 59 -6.21 8.22 8.14
N ALA A 60 -6.53 7.57 7.03
CA ALA A 60 -5.74 6.44 6.54
C ALA A 60 -4.43 6.84 5.84
N THR A 61 -4.48 7.85 4.96
CA THR A 61 -3.35 8.22 4.10
C THR A 61 -2.65 9.51 4.53
N TYR A 62 -3.27 10.32 5.39
CA TYR A 62 -2.74 11.62 5.80
C TYR A 62 -2.45 12.56 4.61
N SER A 63 -3.18 12.37 3.50
CA SER A 63 -2.99 13.13 2.26
C SER A 63 -3.64 14.51 2.31
N ASP A 64 -4.48 14.76 3.32
CA ASP A 64 -5.07 16.06 3.65
C ASP A 64 -4.11 16.99 4.41
N GLY A 65 -2.87 16.56 4.67
CA GLY A 65 -1.87 17.35 5.40
C GLY A 65 -2.21 17.58 6.87
N GLY A 66 -3.14 16.80 7.43
CA GLY A 66 -3.51 16.88 8.84
C GLY A 66 -4.73 17.75 9.17
N LEU A 67 -5.57 18.06 8.18
CA LEU A 67 -6.87 18.71 8.39
C LEU A 67 -7.76 17.91 9.35
N MET A 68 -7.79 16.58 9.20
CA MET A 68 -8.66 15.70 10.00
C MET A 68 -7.94 15.00 11.16
N SER A 69 -6.63 14.77 11.06
CA SER A 69 -5.86 14.10 12.09
C SER A 69 -4.56 14.85 12.39
N THR A 70 -4.19 14.89 13.66
CA THR A 70 -2.92 15.49 14.09
C THR A 70 -1.72 14.55 13.91
N LYS A 71 -1.96 13.28 13.54
CA LYS A 71 -0.90 12.29 13.27
C LYS A 71 -1.30 11.29 12.17
N PRO A 72 -0.35 10.84 11.33
CA PRO A 72 -0.59 9.72 10.44
C PRO A 72 -0.75 8.43 11.24
N TYR A 73 -1.73 7.60 10.86
CA TYR A 73 -1.97 6.28 11.45
C TYR A 73 -1.06 5.21 10.84
N THR A 74 0.25 5.42 10.93
CA THR A 74 1.27 4.47 10.47
C THR A 74 1.76 3.60 11.62
N CYS A 75 1.81 2.28 11.44
CA CYS A 75 2.38 1.36 12.44
C CYS A 75 3.19 0.21 11.84
N GLY A 76 4.22 -0.23 12.57
CA GLY A 76 4.96 -1.46 12.29
C GLY A 76 4.25 -2.73 12.80
N SER A 77 4.89 -3.88 12.64
CA SER A 77 4.29 -5.18 12.96
C SER A 77 4.01 -5.37 14.46
N ASN A 78 4.76 -4.69 15.33
CA ASN A 78 4.57 -4.77 16.78
C ASN A 78 3.17 -4.32 17.23
N TYR A 79 2.58 -3.32 16.57
CA TYR A 79 1.21 -2.89 16.87
C TYR A 79 0.21 -4.00 16.51
N ILE A 80 0.36 -4.56 15.31
CA ILE A 80 -0.51 -5.63 14.81
C ILE A 80 -0.43 -6.84 15.75
N LEU A 81 0.76 -7.26 16.17
CA LEU A 81 0.95 -8.38 17.09
C LEU A 81 0.31 -8.16 18.47
N LYS A 82 0.29 -6.92 18.98
CA LYS A 82 -0.32 -6.60 20.28
C LYS A 82 -1.84 -6.53 20.22
N MET A 83 -2.39 -6.05 19.09
CA MET A 83 -3.82 -5.78 18.92
C MET A 83 -4.55 -6.92 18.19
N SER A 84 -3.89 -8.04 17.94
CA SER A 84 -4.47 -9.18 17.23
C SER A 84 -3.89 -10.50 17.70
N ASN A 85 -4.55 -11.59 17.32
CA ASN A 85 -4.11 -12.96 17.60
C ASN A 85 -3.29 -13.56 16.44
N TYR A 86 -2.59 -12.72 15.65
CA TYR A 86 -1.73 -13.23 14.58
C TYR A 86 -0.41 -13.75 15.14
N PRO A 87 0.06 -14.95 14.74
CA PRO A 87 1.37 -15.42 15.14
C PRO A 87 2.45 -14.56 14.48
N LYS A 88 3.56 -14.38 15.21
CA LYS A 88 4.76 -13.77 14.67
C LYS A 88 5.27 -14.62 13.50
N GLY A 89 5.64 -13.97 12.40
CA GLY A 89 6.13 -14.64 11.20
C GLY A 89 6.97 -13.72 10.33
N GLU A 90 7.36 -14.20 9.15
CA GLU A 90 8.23 -13.46 8.22
C GLU A 90 7.62 -12.14 7.73
N TRP A 91 6.29 -12.04 7.74
CA TRP A 91 5.56 -10.82 7.41
C TRP A 91 5.91 -9.65 8.33
N CYS A 92 6.33 -9.92 9.57
CA CYS A 92 6.72 -8.88 10.52
C CYS A 92 7.90 -8.07 9.99
N ASP A 93 8.92 -8.75 9.47
CA ASP A 93 10.13 -8.13 8.93
C ASP A 93 9.81 -7.28 7.69
N ILE A 94 8.83 -7.70 6.88
CA ILE A 94 8.39 -6.97 5.69
C ILE A 94 7.65 -5.68 6.09
N VAL A 95 6.71 -5.77 7.04
CA VAL A 95 5.94 -4.62 7.52
C VAL A 95 6.84 -3.62 8.24
N ASP A 96 7.76 -4.10 9.08
CA ASP A 96 8.73 -3.22 9.74
C ASP A 96 9.68 -2.56 8.72
N GLY A 97 10.11 -3.29 7.69
CA GLY A 97 10.90 -2.71 6.60
C GLY A 97 10.16 -1.63 5.82
N LEU A 98 8.89 -1.87 5.48
CA LEU A 98 8.01 -0.89 4.86
C LEU A 98 7.85 0.36 5.74
N TYR A 99 7.61 0.15 7.04
CA TYR A 99 7.42 1.21 8.02
C TYR A 99 8.65 2.12 8.15
N TRP A 100 9.84 1.53 8.28
CA TRP A 100 11.06 2.31 8.42
C TRP A 100 11.43 3.04 7.13
N ARG A 101 11.28 2.40 5.95
CA ARG A 101 11.46 3.06 4.65
C ARG A 101 10.51 4.24 4.48
N PHE A 102 9.23 4.07 4.83
CA PHE A 102 8.24 5.14 4.76
C PHE A 102 8.59 6.30 5.70
N THR A 103 9.05 5.98 6.91
CA THR A 103 9.48 6.99 7.90
C THR A 103 10.71 7.77 7.40
N GLU A 104 11.71 7.06 6.88
CA GLU A 104 12.94 7.67 6.36
C GLU A 104 12.66 8.61 5.18
N LYS A 105 11.78 8.22 4.26
CA LYS A 105 11.38 9.07 3.14
C LYS A 105 10.67 10.36 3.57
N ASN A 106 9.91 10.30 4.67
CA ASN A 106 9.12 11.42 5.19
C ASN A 106 9.76 12.04 6.45
N ILE A 107 11.08 11.92 6.62
CA ILE A 107 11.76 12.26 7.86
C ILE A 107 11.55 13.73 8.28
N ASP A 108 11.48 14.64 7.31
CA ASP A 108 11.30 16.07 7.57
C ASP A 108 9.92 16.37 8.19
N PHE A 109 8.89 15.66 7.73
CA PHE A 109 7.55 15.71 8.33
C PHE A 109 7.55 15.14 9.76
N TYR A 110 8.22 14.01 9.98
CA TYR A 110 8.28 13.41 11.32
C TYR A 110 9.14 14.22 12.31
N LYS A 111 10.12 14.99 11.83
CA LYS A 111 10.92 15.92 12.63
C LYS A 111 10.13 17.16 13.03
N SER A 112 9.29 17.68 12.14
CA SER A 112 8.47 18.88 12.42
C SER A 112 7.31 18.58 13.38
N ASN A 113 6.82 17.35 13.43
CA ASN A 113 5.76 16.95 14.37
C ASN A 113 6.32 16.57 15.75
N PRO A 114 6.07 17.35 16.83
CA PRO A 114 6.64 17.10 18.15
C PRO A 114 6.28 15.74 18.74
N ARG A 115 5.08 15.23 18.44
CA ARG A 115 4.59 13.93 18.95
C ARG A 115 5.29 12.74 18.32
N LEU A 116 5.90 12.92 17.15
CA LEU A 116 6.56 11.86 16.38
C LEU A 116 8.09 12.02 16.34
N SER A 117 8.61 13.09 16.95
CA SER A 117 10.04 13.39 17.09
C SER A 117 10.86 12.26 17.75
N PHE A 118 10.26 11.38 18.55
CA PHE A 118 11.00 10.23 19.10
C PHE A 118 11.34 9.17 18.04
N LEU A 119 10.56 9.11 16.96
CA LEU A 119 10.63 8.04 15.99
C LEU A 119 11.92 8.07 15.16
N HIS A 120 12.38 9.27 14.76
CA HIS A 120 13.66 9.43 14.04
C HIS A 120 14.86 9.02 14.92
N ARG A 121 14.83 9.33 16.22
CA ARG A 121 15.90 8.94 17.14
C ARG A 121 16.03 7.41 17.30
N THR A 122 14.95 6.68 17.04
CA THR A 122 14.95 5.21 17.10
C THR A 122 15.53 4.60 15.82
N LEU A 123 15.33 5.22 14.67
CA LEU A 123 15.98 4.85 13.39
C LEU A 123 17.50 4.92 13.51
N ASP A 124 18.02 6.05 14.03
CA ASP A 124 19.46 6.31 14.11
C ASP A 124 20.21 5.28 14.98
N LYS A 125 19.52 4.65 15.93
CA LYS A 125 20.12 3.73 16.91
C LYS A 125 20.29 2.29 16.40
N ASN A 126 19.68 1.87 15.28
CA ASN A 126 19.71 0.46 14.84
C ASN A 126 19.98 0.25 13.33
N PRO A 127 21.15 0.65 12.81
CA PRO A 127 21.47 0.55 11.39
C PRO A 127 21.51 -0.90 10.86
N LYS A 128 21.95 -1.87 11.68
CA LYS A 128 22.08 -3.29 11.28
C LYS A 128 20.74 -4.00 11.02
N ARG A 129 19.67 -3.59 11.70
CA ARG A 129 18.31 -4.12 11.46
C ARG A 129 17.76 -3.66 10.12
N GLY A 130 18.11 -2.44 9.70
CA GLY A 130 17.72 -1.88 8.42
C GLY A 130 18.09 -2.81 7.26
N VAL A 131 19.33 -3.31 7.20
CA VAL A 131 19.82 -4.08 6.05
C VAL A 131 19.00 -5.34 5.74
N ILE A 132 18.67 -6.14 6.77
CA ILE A 132 17.87 -7.37 6.60
C ILE A 132 16.45 -7.02 6.16
N PHE A 133 15.83 -6.02 6.79
CA PHE A 133 14.51 -5.55 6.41
C PHE A 133 14.48 -5.00 4.99
N PHE A 134 15.50 -4.23 4.60
CA PHE A 134 15.64 -3.66 3.26
C PHE A 134 15.79 -4.74 2.19
N LEU A 135 16.52 -5.82 2.45
CA LEU A 135 16.65 -6.93 1.51
C LEU A 135 15.32 -7.67 1.33
N LYS A 136 14.66 -8.04 2.43
CA LYS A 136 13.34 -8.70 2.40
C LYS A 136 12.30 -7.82 1.72
N LEU A 137 12.34 -6.51 2.00
CA LEU A 137 11.49 -5.50 1.38
C LEU A 137 11.74 -5.37 -0.12
N LYS A 138 13.01 -5.27 -0.56
CA LYS A 138 13.36 -5.18 -1.98
C LYS A 138 12.87 -6.40 -2.75
N ASN A 139 13.03 -7.58 -2.18
CA ASN A 139 12.50 -8.81 -2.77
C ASN A 139 10.97 -8.77 -2.84
N PHE A 140 10.30 -8.34 -1.77
CA PHE A 140 8.85 -8.19 -1.75
C PHE A 140 8.34 -7.20 -2.82
N ILE A 141 8.92 -6.01 -2.91
CA ILE A 141 8.54 -5.00 -3.91
C ILE A 141 8.83 -5.51 -5.32
N SER A 142 10.00 -6.08 -5.57
CA SER A 142 10.38 -6.61 -6.88
C SER A 142 9.39 -7.68 -7.35
N ASN A 143 9.08 -8.65 -6.49
CA ASN A 143 8.16 -9.74 -6.82
C ASN A 143 6.76 -9.21 -7.15
N ASN A 144 6.19 -8.37 -6.27
CA ASN A 144 4.85 -7.81 -6.49
C ASN A 144 4.77 -6.85 -7.68
N THR A 145 5.85 -6.13 -7.99
CA THR A 145 5.91 -5.23 -9.16
C THR A 145 6.06 -6.01 -10.47
N GLN A 146 6.86 -7.07 -10.49
CA GLN A 146 7.01 -7.95 -11.66
C GLN A 146 5.72 -8.71 -11.96
N GLU A 147 5.03 -9.20 -10.93
CA GLU A 147 3.73 -9.86 -11.07
C GLU A 147 2.68 -8.89 -11.63
N ARG A 148 2.66 -7.63 -11.16
CA ARG A 148 1.88 -6.55 -11.77
C ARG A 148 2.21 -6.34 -13.25
N ARG A 149 3.49 -6.28 -13.62
CA ARG A 149 3.93 -6.12 -15.03
C ARG A 149 3.50 -7.29 -15.90
N LYS A 150 3.64 -8.54 -15.43
CA LYS A 150 3.18 -9.74 -16.15
C LYS A 150 1.66 -9.73 -16.32
N ASN A 151 0.91 -9.39 -15.27
CA ASN A 151 -0.54 -9.34 -15.32
C ASN A 151 -1.05 -8.23 -16.25
N LEU A 152 -0.40 -7.05 -16.27
CA LEU A 152 -0.68 -5.98 -17.24
C LEU A 152 -0.38 -6.40 -18.68
N GLN A 153 0.74 -7.09 -18.93
CA GLN A 153 1.06 -7.64 -20.26
C GLN A 153 0.05 -8.70 -20.70
N ASN A 154 -0.42 -9.55 -19.77
CA ASN A 154 -1.43 -10.56 -20.05
C ASN A 154 -2.81 -9.95 -20.29
N LEU A 155 -3.19 -8.90 -19.55
CA LEU A 155 -4.41 -8.13 -19.79
C LEU A 155 -4.37 -7.38 -21.12
N GLN A 156 -3.24 -6.76 -21.48
CA GLN A 156 -3.06 -6.13 -22.78
C GLN A 156 -3.16 -7.15 -23.93
N LYS A 157 -2.58 -8.35 -23.75
CA LYS A 157 -2.73 -9.46 -24.69
C LYS A 157 -4.18 -9.97 -24.77
N ALA A 158 -4.87 -10.12 -23.64
CA ALA A 158 -6.26 -10.57 -23.62
C ALA A 158 -7.19 -9.57 -24.31
N ILE A 159 -7.04 -8.27 -24.05
CA ILE A 159 -7.80 -7.20 -24.72
C ILE A 159 -7.47 -7.14 -26.22
N TYR A 160 -6.21 -7.37 -26.60
CA TYR A 160 -5.81 -7.45 -28.01
C TYR A 160 -6.47 -8.65 -28.71
N VAL A 161 -6.44 -9.84 -28.11
CA VAL A 161 -7.08 -11.04 -28.67
C VAL A 161 -8.60 -10.84 -28.81
N GLU A 162 -9.26 -10.33 -27.77
CA GLU A 162 -10.71 -10.09 -27.79
C GLU A 162 -11.12 -9.00 -28.80
N ARG A 163 -10.24 -8.03 -29.07
CA ARG A 163 -10.45 -7.00 -30.09
C ARG A 163 -10.20 -7.55 -31.51
N VAL A 164 -9.17 -8.38 -31.71
CA VAL A 164 -8.89 -9.06 -32.99
C VAL A 164 -10.03 -10.02 -33.37
N GLU A 165 -10.59 -10.76 -32.40
CA GLU A 165 -11.75 -11.64 -32.62
C GLU A 165 -13.03 -10.87 -32.99
N LYS A 166 -13.21 -9.65 -32.49
CA LYS A 166 -14.41 -8.82 -32.75
C LYS A 166 -14.31 -7.95 -34.00
N THR A 167 -13.11 -7.56 -34.46
CA THR A 167 -12.96 -6.61 -35.57
C THR A 167 -12.19 -7.15 -36.79
N GLY A 168 -11.61 -8.36 -36.74
CA GLY A 168 -10.97 -9.01 -37.89
C GLY A 168 -9.72 -8.32 -38.48
N GLU A 169 -9.38 -7.10 -38.05
CA GLU A 169 -8.22 -6.36 -38.55
C GLU A 169 -7.00 -6.51 -37.62
N MET A 170 -5.94 -7.11 -38.16
CA MET A 170 -4.65 -7.29 -37.51
C MET A 170 -3.76 -6.06 -37.77
N PHE A 171 -3.89 -5.02 -36.93
CA PHE A 171 -2.97 -3.88 -36.99
C PHE A 171 -1.68 -4.17 -36.23
N PHE A 172 -0.59 -4.36 -36.97
CA PHE A 172 0.78 -4.38 -36.46
C PHE A 172 1.14 -2.97 -35.94
N PHE A 173 1.20 -2.77 -34.63
CA PHE A 173 1.93 -1.62 -34.09
C PHE A 173 3.42 -1.92 -34.19
N CYS A 174 4.05 -1.37 -35.24
CA CYS A 174 5.50 -1.30 -35.37
C CYS A 174 6.05 -0.62 -34.12
N SER A 175 6.92 -1.32 -33.37
CA SER A 175 7.73 -0.72 -32.34
C SER A 175 8.76 0.18 -33.01
N GLU A 176 8.43 1.44 -33.26
CA GLU A 176 9.45 2.46 -33.52
C GLU A 176 10.16 2.78 -32.21
N ARG A 177 11.17 1.95 -31.91
CA ARG A 177 12.34 2.40 -31.16
C ARG A 177 13.06 3.39 -32.06
N GLY A 178 12.85 4.69 -31.82
CA GLY A 178 13.83 5.70 -32.21
C GLY A 178 15.16 5.40 -31.52
N GLN A 179 16.08 4.76 -32.25
CA GLN A 179 17.49 4.69 -31.92
C GLN A 179 18.19 5.96 -32.45
N LYS A 180 18.91 6.65 -31.55
CA LYS A 180 20.18 7.41 -31.74
C LYS A 180 20.17 8.47 -32.87
N LYS A 181 20.40 9.75 -32.59
CA LYS A 181 21.57 10.39 -31.97
C LYS A 181 21.21 11.80 -31.54
#